data_AF-A0AA86TG55-F1
#
_entry.id   AF-A0AA86TG55-F1
#
_cell.length_a   1.000
_cell.length_b   1.000
_cell.length_c   1.000
_cell.angle_alpha   90.00
_cell.angle_beta   90.00
_cell.angle_gamma   90.00
#
_symmetry.space_group_name_H-M   'P 1'
#
loop_
_entity.id
_entity.type
_entity.pdbx_description
1 polymer ?
#
loop_
_entity_poly.entity_id
_entity_poly.type
_entity_poly.pdbx_seq_one_letter_code
_entity_poly.pdbx_strand_id
1 'polypeptide(L)'
;METWMTPWLLLAVPFAGALLSLLAWSRPREFKTGLLLTTAASFLSVIGTALAIGRLPSGMALLCLLPVAAFASLLGQPLHRDNRQAWLTTVLLLGIGLAAVSASNSSRSLWLSLLLIFLLSLLARSRHGSAPSPTWGLATYGAGAGAALVSAFAPAPLSAWAGLLVSLILIPLFPLQAGHVACLTRLPGSLPALLMLVLPGAGVTHLLTVLPAIPEPVRDAIGGWALVSMVYGSVRALAQPRPLSLLAHASLAFFSVFWWYVAISGILSSQAALFLSAVGLTTGGLYLGWYAVRVRHGDLDLRAIGGLVQPMPRFAGLFSLLALAALGFPPFGVFSGFIGMVLHPDVKLPGSFALVALAWLAASWYFLDLMQRLLFGKPRTDLRYKDVRETESAALALLLVLLAVLGVMPSKWFDAGTTAVPVPPSLESSAWNR
;
A
#
# COMPACT_ATOMS: atom_id res chain seq x y z
N MET A 1 -17.75 11.24 -21.67
CA MET A 1 -16.94 10.00 -21.79
C MET A 1 -17.68 8.88 -21.09
N GLU A 2 -17.86 7.73 -21.76
CA GLU A 2 -18.48 6.57 -21.13
C GLU A 2 -17.53 5.99 -20.06
N THR A 3 -18.09 5.63 -18.90
CA THR A 3 -17.33 5.20 -17.71
C THR A 3 -16.44 3.98 -17.96
N TRP A 4 -16.77 3.14 -18.95
CA TRP A 4 -15.97 1.96 -19.31
C TRP A 4 -14.65 2.30 -20.03
N MET A 5 -14.51 3.50 -20.60
CA MET A 5 -13.27 3.93 -21.28
C MET A 5 -12.19 4.44 -20.32
N THR A 6 -12.57 4.78 -19.10
CA THR A 6 -11.67 5.36 -18.08
C THR A 6 -10.45 4.50 -17.73
N PRO A 7 -10.56 3.18 -17.46
CA PRO A 7 -9.38 2.35 -17.17
C PRO A 7 -8.41 2.27 -18.34
N TRP A 8 -8.92 2.23 -19.57
CA TRP A 8 -8.08 2.17 -20.77
C TRP A 8 -7.29 3.45 -20.98
N LEU A 9 -7.89 4.62 -20.73
CA LEU A 9 -7.20 5.90 -20.84
C LEU A 9 -6.14 6.08 -19.75
N LEU A 10 -6.46 5.70 -18.51
CA LEU A 10 -5.52 5.79 -17.40
C LEU A 10 -4.37 4.79 -17.53
N LEU A 11 -4.57 3.67 -18.22
CA LEU A 11 -3.52 2.72 -18.60
C LEU A 11 -2.66 3.23 -19.77
N ALA A 12 -3.28 3.86 -20.75
CA ALA A 12 -2.61 4.25 -22.00
C ALA A 12 -1.46 5.23 -21.75
N VAL A 13 -1.64 6.20 -20.86
CA VAL A 13 -0.60 7.20 -20.53
C VAL A 13 0.70 6.55 -20.01
N PRO A 14 0.68 5.73 -18.94
CA PRO A 14 1.89 5.08 -18.45
C PRO A 14 2.50 4.09 -19.45
N PHE A 15 1.69 3.35 -20.21
CA PHE A 15 2.22 2.42 -21.22
C PHE A 15 2.87 3.13 -22.41
N ALA A 16 2.22 4.17 -22.94
CA ALA A 16 2.78 4.98 -24.02
C ALA A 16 4.05 5.68 -23.57
N GLY A 17 4.06 6.28 -22.38
CA GLY A 17 5.26 6.92 -21.81
C GLY A 17 6.39 5.94 -21.55
N ALA A 18 6.08 4.72 -21.08
CA ALA A 18 7.06 3.64 -20.95
C ALA A 18 7.66 3.26 -22.31
N LEU A 19 6.84 3.08 -23.35
CA LEU A 19 7.28 2.70 -24.69
C LEU A 19 8.12 3.80 -25.36
N LEU A 20 7.70 5.07 -25.24
CA LEU A 20 8.48 6.22 -25.72
C LEU A 20 9.83 6.33 -25.00
N SER A 21 9.85 6.08 -23.69
CA SER A 21 11.09 6.13 -22.92
C SER A 21 12.10 5.06 -23.37
N LEU A 22 11.65 3.91 -23.91
CA LEU A 22 12.57 2.88 -24.43
C LEU A 22 13.51 3.38 -25.54
N LEU A 23 13.12 4.43 -26.28
CA LEU A 23 14.00 5.08 -27.26
C LEU A 23 15.27 5.64 -26.62
N ALA A 24 15.19 6.07 -25.36
CA ALA A 24 16.31 6.58 -24.58
C ALA A 24 16.99 5.50 -23.70
N TRP A 25 16.75 4.20 -23.94
CA TRP A 25 17.26 3.12 -23.07
C TRP A 25 18.78 3.15 -22.84
N SER A 26 19.55 3.57 -23.85
CA SER A 26 21.01 3.69 -23.78
C SER A 26 21.49 4.87 -22.91
N ARG A 27 20.64 5.87 -22.68
CA ARG A 27 20.93 7.11 -21.95
C ARG A 27 20.14 7.13 -20.63
N PRO A 28 20.72 6.67 -19.50
CA PRO A 28 19.97 6.42 -18.27
C PRO A 28 19.34 7.68 -17.67
N ARG A 29 19.93 8.86 -17.89
CA ARG A 29 19.35 10.15 -17.44
C ARG A 29 18.06 10.45 -18.18
N GLU A 30 18.12 10.48 -19.51
CA GLU A 30 16.97 10.74 -20.39
C GLU A 30 15.86 9.71 -20.18
N PHE A 31 16.24 8.44 -20.02
CA PHE A 31 15.30 7.36 -19.71
C PHE A 31 14.56 7.60 -18.39
N LYS A 32 15.29 7.90 -17.31
CA LYS A 32 14.67 8.16 -16.00
C LYS A 32 13.80 9.41 -16.02
N THR A 33 14.22 10.47 -16.69
CA THR A 33 13.42 11.70 -16.83
C THR A 33 12.14 11.46 -17.62
N GLY A 34 12.19 10.68 -18.71
CA GLY A 34 11.00 10.30 -19.48
C GLY A 34 9.96 9.55 -18.65
N LEU A 35 10.42 8.62 -17.80
CA LEU A 35 9.53 7.88 -16.87
C LEU A 35 8.97 8.78 -15.76
N LEU A 36 9.75 9.71 -15.20
CA LEU A 36 9.25 10.69 -14.23
C LEU A 36 8.17 11.60 -14.85
N LEU A 37 8.41 12.11 -16.07
CA LEU A 37 7.41 12.88 -16.81
C LEU A 37 6.15 12.06 -17.08
N THR A 38 6.30 10.77 -17.37
CA THR A 38 5.17 9.84 -17.55
C THR A 38 4.32 9.75 -16.29
N THR A 39 4.93 9.61 -15.10
CA THR A 39 4.17 9.58 -13.84
C THR A 39 3.46 10.91 -13.54
N ALA A 40 4.06 12.05 -13.89
CA ALA A 40 3.41 13.36 -13.78
C ALA A 40 2.24 13.50 -14.77
N ALA A 41 2.41 13.03 -16.01
CA ALA A 41 1.34 12.98 -17.00
C ALA A 41 0.19 12.05 -16.57
N SER A 42 0.49 10.90 -15.94
CA SER A 42 -0.53 10.03 -15.35
C SER A 42 -1.33 10.73 -14.25
N PHE A 43 -0.67 11.52 -13.40
CA PHE A 43 -1.36 12.33 -12.39
C PHE A 43 -2.31 13.34 -13.01
N LEU A 44 -1.86 14.09 -14.02
CA LEU A 44 -2.70 15.03 -14.77
C LEU A 44 -3.86 14.34 -15.49
N SER A 45 -3.64 13.12 -16.01
CA SER A 45 -4.70 12.32 -16.64
C SER A 45 -5.78 11.90 -15.64
N VAL A 46 -5.39 11.50 -14.42
CA VAL A 46 -6.35 11.20 -13.34
C VAL A 46 -7.19 12.43 -13.01
N ILE A 47 -6.57 13.60 -12.86
CA ILE A 47 -7.30 14.86 -12.58
C ILE A 47 -8.21 15.23 -13.76
N GLY A 48 -7.70 15.17 -15.00
CA GLY A 48 -8.45 15.52 -16.20
C GLY A 48 -9.66 14.61 -16.42
N THR A 49 -9.53 13.31 -16.17
CA THR A 49 -10.65 12.36 -16.25
C THR A 49 -11.69 12.62 -15.15
N ALA A 50 -11.27 12.95 -13.93
CA ALA A 50 -12.19 13.32 -12.86
C ALA A 50 -12.99 14.60 -13.20
N LEU A 51 -12.32 15.63 -13.71
CA LEU A 51 -12.97 16.89 -14.14
C LEU A 51 -13.95 16.66 -15.29
N ALA A 52 -13.59 15.82 -16.26
CA ALA A 52 -14.42 15.53 -17.44
C ALA A 52 -15.70 14.75 -17.11
N ILE A 53 -15.72 13.98 -16.02
CA ILE A 53 -16.87 13.17 -15.60
C ILE A 53 -17.82 13.97 -14.69
N GLY A 54 -17.39 15.12 -14.16
CA GLY A 54 -18.23 15.99 -13.31
C GLY A 54 -18.66 15.36 -11.98
N ARG A 55 -18.14 14.17 -11.65
CA ARG A 55 -18.31 13.47 -10.37
C ARG A 55 -16.93 13.18 -9.83
N LEU A 56 -16.72 13.44 -8.54
CA LEU A 56 -15.57 12.89 -7.81
C LEU A 56 -15.65 11.36 -7.97
N PRO A 57 -14.74 10.69 -8.70
CA PRO A 57 -14.77 9.24 -8.81
C PRO A 57 -14.70 8.65 -7.40
N SER A 58 -15.48 7.60 -7.13
CA SER A 58 -15.36 6.82 -5.89
C SER A 58 -13.89 6.48 -5.64
N GLY A 59 -13.30 6.95 -4.54
CA GLY A 59 -11.87 6.77 -4.27
C GLY A 59 -10.91 7.64 -5.11
N MET A 60 -11.32 8.86 -5.51
CA MET A 60 -10.47 9.81 -6.25
C MET A 60 -9.14 10.06 -5.56
N ALA A 61 -9.14 10.17 -4.22
CA ALA A 61 -7.91 10.31 -3.46
C ALA A 61 -6.94 9.16 -3.77
N LEU A 62 -7.41 7.90 -3.73
CA LEU A 62 -6.57 6.74 -4.03
C LEU A 62 -5.98 6.76 -5.45
N LEU A 63 -6.80 7.13 -6.45
CA LEU A 63 -6.33 7.28 -7.84
C LEU A 63 -5.25 8.35 -7.98
N CYS A 64 -5.36 9.47 -7.25
CA CYS A 64 -4.34 10.53 -7.23
C CYS A 64 -3.07 10.13 -6.49
N LEU A 65 -3.17 9.32 -5.43
CA LEU A 65 -2.00 8.88 -4.65
C LEU A 65 -1.10 7.92 -5.43
N LEU A 66 -1.66 7.11 -6.34
CA LEU A 66 -0.91 6.12 -7.12
C LEU A 66 0.21 6.74 -7.99
N PRO A 67 -0.05 7.73 -8.86
CA PRO A 67 0.99 8.41 -9.61
C PRO A 67 2.04 9.10 -8.73
N VAL A 68 1.62 9.70 -7.60
CA VAL A 68 2.53 10.39 -6.68
C VAL A 68 3.46 9.40 -5.98
N ALA A 69 2.94 8.24 -5.55
CA ALA A 69 3.75 7.17 -4.97
C ALA A 69 4.73 6.58 -6.01
N ALA A 70 4.30 6.41 -7.26
CA ALA A 70 5.16 5.97 -8.35
C ALA A 70 6.26 6.99 -8.66
N PHE A 71 5.93 8.28 -8.69
CA PHE A 71 6.88 9.37 -8.87
C PHE A 71 7.92 9.40 -7.74
N ALA A 72 7.49 9.35 -6.47
CA ALA A 72 8.37 9.29 -5.31
C ALA A 72 9.28 8.05 -5.36
N SER A 73 8.72 6.91 -5.75
CA SER A 73 9.46 5.66 -5.91
C SER A 73 10.56 5.79 -6.97
N LEU A 74 10.24 6.31 -8.16
CA LEU A 74 11.23 6.56 -9.21
C LEU A 74 12.28 7.59 -8.80
N LEU A 75 11.85 8.69 -8.17
CA LEU A 75 12.73 9.77 -7.76
C LEU A 75 13.80 9.26 -6.78
N GLY A 76 13.39 8.45 -5.80
CA GLY A 76 14.26 7.86 -4.79
C GLY A 76 15.26 6.81 -5.32
N GLN A 77 15.09 6.27 -6.54
CA GLN A 77 16.04 5.30 -7.08
C GLN A 77 17.32 5.97 -7.62
N PRO A 78 18.53 5.46 -7.33
CA PRO A 78 19.77 6.06 -7.81
C PRO A 78 19.90 5.87 -9.32
N LEU A 79 20.48 6.86 -9.98
CA LEU A 79 20.75 6.84 -11.42
C LEU A 79 21.85 5.80 -11.75
N HIS A 80 21.45 4.56 -11.95
CA HIS A 80 22.34 3.47 -12.31
C HIS A 80 21.70 2.54 -13.36
N ARG A 81 22.53 1.93 -14.22
CA ARG A 81 22.06 1.15 -15.38
C ARG A 81 21.28 -0.10 -14.98
N ASP A 82 21.59 -0.66 -13.81
CA ASP A 82 20.97 -1.89 -13.30
C ASP A 82 19.54 -1.66 -12.81
N ASN A 83 19.19 -0.41 -12.48
CA ASN A 83 17.84 -0.05 -12.02
C ASN A 83 16.86 0.22 -13.17
N ARG A 84 17.30 0.23 -14.44
CA ARG A 84 16.43 0.54 -15.59
C ARG A 84 15.19 -0.35 -15.64
N GLN A 85 15.36 -1.64 -15.36
CA GLN A 85 14.23 -2.58 -15.31
C GLN A 85 13.27 -2.23 -14.18
N ALA A 86 13.77 -1.87 -12.99
CA ALA A 86 12.95 -1.44 -11.87
C ALA A 86 12.18 -0.14 -12.15
N TRP A 87 12.78 0.81 -12.89
CA TRP A 87 12.08 2.02 -13.31
C TRP A 87 10.93 1.73 -14.25
N LEU A 88 11.19 0.91 -15.27
CA LEU A 88 10.17 0.52 -16.24
C LEU A 88 9.01 -0.24 -15.57
N THR A 89 9.32 -1.21 -14.70
CA THR A 89 8.30 -1.98 -13.99
C THR A 89 7.49 -1.10 -13.03
N THR A 90 8.07 -0.04 -12.46
CA THR A 90 7.32 0.93 -11.63
C THR A 90 6.22 1.62 -12.44
N VAL A 91 6.50 2.08 -13.66
CA VAL A 91 5.50 2.73 -14.52
C VAL A 91 4.47 1.74 -15.05
N LEU A 92 4.88 0.51 -15.38
CA LEU A 92 3.92 -0.53 -15.79
C LEU A 92 2.96 -0.91 -14.65
N LEU A 93 3.48 -1.07 -13.42
CA LEU A 93 2.65 -1.32 -12.24
C LEU A 93 1.71 -0.15 -11.93
N LEU A 94 2.16 1.09 -12.13
CA LEU A 94 1.30 2.26 -12.03
C LEU A 94 0.12 2.16 -13.00
N GLY A 95 0.38 1.86 -14.28
CA GLY A 95 -0.68 1.74 -15.29
C GLY A 95 -1.68 0.64 -14.96
N ILE A 96 -1.20 -0.56 -14.65
CA ILE A 96 -2.06 -1.69 -14.30
C ILE A 96 -2.85 -1.39 -13.02
N GLY A 97 -2.21 -0.78 -12.01
CA GLY A 97 -2.85 -0.38 -10.77
C GLY A 97 -3.94 0.66 -10.96
N LEU A 98 -3.68 1.71 -11.75
CA LEU A 98 -4.68 2.72 -12.12
C LEU A 98 -5.88 2.07 -12.81
N ALA A 99 -5.64 1.20 -13.80
CA ALA A 99 -6.70 0.50 -14.51
C ALA A 99 -7.53 -0.40 -13.59
N ALA A 100 -6.89 -1.13 -12.67
CA ALA A 100 -7.59 -1.97 -11.70
C ALA A 100 -8.49 -1.15 -10.75
N VAL A 101 -7.99 -0.03 -10.25
CA VAL A 101 -8.73 0.84 -9.31
C VAL A 101 -9.89 1.55 -10.01
N SER A 102 -9.71 2.03 -11.24
CA SER A 102 -10.76 2.79 -11.96
C SER A 102 -11.75 1.91 -12.73
N ALA A 103 -11.46 0.63 -12.91
CA ALA A 103 -12.29 -0.27 -13.71
C ALA A 103 -13.71 -0.47 -13.13
N SER A 104 -14.67 -0.77 -14.02
CA SER A 104 -16.01 -1.23 -13.63
C SER A 104 -15.97 -2.64 -13.03
N ASN A 105 -17.04 -3.08 -12.38
CA ASN A 105 -17.04 -4.33 -11.60
C ASN A 105 -16.54 -5.56 -12.39
N SER A 106 -17.10 -5.83 -13.56
CA SER A 106 -16.70 -7.00 -14.39
C SER A 106 -15.29 -6.87 -14.98
N SER A 107 -14.87 -5.65 -15.37
CA SER A 107 -13.54 -5.42 -15.93
C SER A 107 -12.43 -5.39 -14.87
N ARG A 108 -12.77 -5.01 -13.63
CA ARG A 108 -11.84 -4.94 -12.49
C ARG A 108 -11.20 -6.29 -12.22
N SER A 109 -12.01 -7.36 -12.15
CA SER A 109 -11.49 -8.71 -11.90
C SER A 109 -10.46 -9.15 -12.96
N LEU A 110 -10.62 -8.73 -14.22
CA LEU A 110 -9.62 -8.98 -15.27
C LEU A 110 -8.32 -8.21 -15.03
N TRP A 111 -8.41 -6.92 -14.69
CA TRP A 111 -7.22 -6.12 -14.35
C TRP A 111 -6.49 -6.64 -13.11
N LEU A 112 -7.22 -7.12 -12.10
CA LEU A 112 -6.63 -7.76 -10.92
C LEU A 112 -5.91 -9.05 -11.27
N SER A 113 -6.49 -9.87 -12.16
CA SER A 113 -5.82 -11.08 -12.64
C SER A 113 -4.51 -10.74 -13.37
N LEU A 114 -4.53 -9.70 -14.23
CA LEU A 114 -3.35 -9.20 -14.93
C LEU A 114 -2.29 -8.66 -13.95
N LEU A 115 -2.68 -7.89 -12.94
CA LEU A 115 -1.78 -7.39 -11.89
C LEU A 115 -1.09 -8.55 -11.15
N LEU A 116 -1.85 -9.54 -10.71
CA LEU A 116 -1.32 -10.69 -9.97
C LEU A 116 -0.43 -11.59 -10.85
N ILE A 117 -0.80 -11.82 -12.12
CA ILE A 117 0.03 -12.55 -13.09
C ILE A 117 1.34 -11.80 -13.35
N PHE A 118 1.28 -10.47 -13.49
CA PHE A 118 2.48 -9.67 -13.66
C PHE A 118 3.40 -9.79 -12.45
N LEU A 119 2.87 -9.72 -11.22
CA LEU A 119 3.65 -9.92 -9.99
C LEU A 119 4.20 -11.33 -9.85
N LEU A 120 3.44 -12.36 -10.21
CA LEU A 120 3.92 -13.74 -10.28
C LEU A 120 5.12 -13.86 -11.22
N SER A 121 5.05 -13.23 -12.39
CA SER A 121 6.15 -13.25 -13.36
C SER A 121 7.41 -12.57 -12.80
N LEU A 122 7.25 -11.45 -12.08
CA LEU A 122 8.36 -10.75 -11.44
C LEU A 122 8.96 -11.58 -10.29
N LEU A 123 8.12 -12.19 -9.46
CA LEU A 123 8.55 -13.07 -8.38
C LEU A 123 9.28 -14.31 -8.90
N ALA A 124 8.78 -14.95 -9.96
CA ALA A 124 9.40 -16.10 -10.59
C ALA A 124 10.76 -15.75 -11.22
N ARG A 125 10.92 -14.52 -11.73
CA ARG A 125 12.19 -14.01 -12.26
C ARG A 125 13.16 -13.56 -11.17
N SER A 126 12.67 -13.23 -9.97
CA SER A 126 13.52 -12.80 -8.85
C SER A 126 14.36 -13.98 -8.31
N ARG A 127 15.60 -14.09 -8.81
CA ARG A 127 16.56 -15.15 -8.44
C ARG A 127 17.49 -14.78 -7.27
N HIS A 128 17.29 -13.64 -6.62
CA HIS A 128 18.19 -13.17 -5.55
C HIS A 128 17.55 -13.23 -4.16
N GLY A 129 18.12 -14.06 -3.28
CA GLY A 129 17.93 -13.94 -1.83
C GLY A 129 17.90 -15.29 -1.08
N SER A 130 18.66 -15.36 0.01
CA SER A 130 18.76 -16.47 0.99
C SER A 130 17.50 -16.66 1.85
N ALA A 131 16.32 -16.26 1.36
CA ALA A 131 15.04 -16.42 2.04
C ALA A 131 14.36 -17.74 1.61
N PRO A 132 13.61 -18.40 2.52
CA PRO A 132 12.92 -19.66 2.22
C PRO A 132 12.03 -19.55 0.99
N SER A 133 11.89 -20.67 0.27
CA SER A 133 11.38 -20.77 -1.10
C SER A 133 10.19 -19.86 -1.40
N PRO A 134 10.19 -19.17 -2.56
CA PRO A 134 9.07 -18.31 -2.97
C PRO A 134 7.80 -19.12 -3.31
N THR A 135 7.79 -20.43 -3.09
CA THR A 135 6.71 -21.36 -3.45
C THR A 135 5.37 -20.94 -2.87
N TRP A 136 5.30 -20.61 -1.58
CA TRP A 136 4.07 -20.12 -0.97
C TRP A 136 3.64 -18.73 -1.49
N GLY A 137 4.61 -17.86 -1.79
CA GLY A 137 4.32 -16.56 -2.40
C GLY A 137 3.77 -16.68 -3.81
N LEU A 138 4.36 -17.56 -4.63
CA LEU A 138 3.89 -17.89 -5.97
C LEU A 138 2.53 -18.60 -5.93
N ALA A 139 2.31 -19.50 -4.96
CA ALA A 139 1.04 -20.20 -4.81
C ALA A 139 -0.10 -19.24 -4.45
N THR A 140 0.10 -18.35 -3.48
CA THR A 140 -0.93 -17.38 -3.04
C THR A 140 -1.33 -16.43 -4.16
N TYR A 141 -0.38 -15.84 -4.88
CA TYR A 141 -0.74 -14.98 -6.01
C TYR A 141 -1.27 -15.75 -7.22
N GLY A 142 -0.84 -17.01 -7.43
CA GLY A 142 -1.40 -17.90 -8.44
C GLY A 142 -2.87 -18.20 -8.17
N ALA A 143 -3.19 -18.53 -6.92
CA ALA A 143 -4.56 -18.70 -6.45
C ALA A 143 -5.36 -17.40 -6.59
N GLY A 144 -4.78 -16.24 -6.25
CA GLY A 144 -5.42 -14.95 -6.43
C GLY A 144 -5.72 -14.60 -7.88
N ALA A 145 -4.78 -14.87 -8.81
CA ALA A 145 -5.00 -14.66 -10.23
C ALA A 145 -6.13 -15.55 -10.78
N GLY A 146 -6.13 -16.84 -10.39
CA GLY A 146 -7.21 -17.76 -10.73
C GLY A 146 -8.56 -17.32 -10.14
N ALA A 147 -8.59 -16.91 -8.87
CA ALA A 147 -9.79 -16.40 -8.21
C ALA A 147 -10.31 -15.11 -8.86
N ALA A 148 -9.43 -14.24 -9.34
CA ALA A 148 -9.83 -13.04 -10.09
C ALA A 148 -10.50 -13.41 -11.43
N LEU A 149 -10.00 -14.43 -12.13
CA LEU A 149 -10.68 -14.92 -13.35
C LEU A 149 -12.03 -15.57 -13.03
N VAL A 150 -12.12 -16.39 -11.96
CA VAL A 150 -13.39 -16.95 -11.50
C VAL A 150 -14.37 -15.84 -11.13
N SER A 151 -13.92 -14.80 -10.43
CA SER A 151 -14.74 -13.64 -10.09
C SER A 151 -15.28 -12.90 -11.33
N ALA A 152 -14.51 -12.87 -12.42
CA ALA A 152 -14.89 -12.21 -13.66
C ALA A 152 -15.97 -12.97 -14.46
N PHE A 153 -15.92 -14.31 -14.46
CA PHE A 153 -16.71 -15.14 -15.38
C PHE A 153 -17.77 -16.04 -14.70
N ALA A 154 -17.66 -16.31 -13.40
CA ALA A 154 -18.60 -17.18 -12.72
C ALA A 154 -19.90 -16.46 -12.32
N PRO A 155 -21.04 -17.17 -12.25
CA PRO A 155 -22.27 -16.63 -11.67
C PRO A 155 -22.15 -16.47 -10.15
N ALA A 156 -23.01 -15.63 -9.57
CA ALA A 156 -23.18 -15.55 -8.13
C ALA A 156 -23.74 -16.90 -7.59
N PRO A 157 -23.33 -17.36 -6.38
CA PRO A 157 -22.49 -16.68 -5.40
C PRO A 157 -20.97 -16.90 -5.59
N LEU A 158 -20.56 -17.77 -6.53
CA LEU A 158 -19.16 -18.16 -6.69
C LEU A 158 -18.24 -16.97 -7.02
N SER A 159 -18.72 -16.02 -7.83
CA SER A 159 -17.94 -14.81 -8.16
C SER A 159 -17.68 -13.89 -6.96
N ALA A 160 -18.61 -13.82 -6.01
CA ALA A 160 -18.45 -13.05 -4.77
C ALA A 160 -17.43 -13.71 -3.84
N TRP A 161 -17.50 -15.04 -3.68
CA TRP A 161 -16.52 -15.80 -2.90
C TRP A 161 -15.10 -15.69 -3.49
N ALA A 162 -14.99 -15.80 -4.80
CA ALA A 162 -13.72 -15.66 -5.49
C ALA A 162 -13.17 -14.22 -5.36
N GLY A 163 -14.03 -13.19 -5.48
CA GLY A 163 -13.62 -11.80 -5.32
C GLY A 163 -13.24 -11.43 -3.87
N LEU A 164 -13.88 -12.06 -2.89
CA LEU A 164 -13.46 -11.97 -1.48
C LEU A 164 -12.05 -12.55 -1.30
N LEU A 165 -11.77 -13.73 -1.87
CA LEU A 165 -10.44 -14.33 -1.81
C LEU A 165 -9.37 -13.42 -2.45
N VAL A 166 -9.67 -12.79 -3.59
CA VAL A 166 -8.78 -11.80 -4.22
C VAL A 166 -8.51 -10.63 -3.27
N SER A 167 -9.54 -10.10 -2.63
CA SER A 167 -9.42 -8.98 -1.68
C SER A 167 -8.56 -9.36 -0.45
N LEU A 168 -8.72 -10.58 0.07
CA LEU A 168 -7.93 -11.13 1.18
C LEU A 168 -6.45 -11.37 0.83
N ILE A 169 -6.13 -11.57 -0.46
CA ILE A 169 -4.76 -11.72 -0.95
C ILE A 169 -4.11 -10.35 -1.18
N LEU A 170 -4.87 -9.37 -1.68
CA LEU A 170 -4.38 -8.01 -1.97
C LEU A 170 -4.27 -7.13 -0.71
N ILE A 171 -5.18 -7.31 0.25
CA ILE A 171 -5.09 -6.78 1.60
C ILE A 171 -4.78 -7.98 2.51
N PRO A 172 -3.50 -8.30 2.72
CA PRO A 172 -3.09 -9.60 3.21
C PRO A 172 -3.61 -9.86 4.62
N LEU A 173 -4.09 -11.09 4.84
CA LEU A 173 -4.37 -11.68 6.15
C LEU A 173 -3.67 -13.01 6.29
N PHE A 174 -3.38 -13.43 7.52
CA PHE A 174 -2.98 -14.81 7.80
C PHE A 174 -4.11 -15.80 7.43
N PRO A 175 -3.85 -16.89 6.66
CA PRO A 175 -2.56 -17.40 6.16
C PRO A 175 -2.20 -17.03 4.69
N LEU A 176 -2.89 -16.07 4.08
CA LEU A 176 -2.74 -15.65 2.68
C LEU A 176 -1.65 -14.60 2.42
N GLN A 177 -0.92 -14.17 3.45
CA GLN A 177 0.10 -13.10 3.40
C GLN A 177 1.39 -13.44 2.64
N ALA A 178 1.61 -14.71 2.26
CA ALA A 178 2.90 -15.16 1.74
C ALA A 178 3.33 -14.42 0.46
N GLY A 179 2.39 -14.13 -0.45
CA GLY A 179 2.64 -13.39 -1.69
C GLY A 179 3.09 -11.95 -1.42
N HIS A 180 2.42 -11.28 -0.49
CA HIS A 180 2.77 -9.92 -0.04
C HIS A 180 4.19 -9.87 0.52
N VAL A 181 4.50 -10.74 1.48
CA VAL A 181 5.84 -10.79 2.09
C VAL A 181 6.92 -11.10 1.05
N ALA A 182 6.66 -12.04 0.14
CA ALA A 182 7.60 -12.37 -0.94
C ALA A 182 7.85 -11.18 -1.87
N CYS A 183 6.80 -10.45 -2.27
CA CYS A 183 6.93 -9.29 -3.13
C CYS A 183 7.77 -8.19 -2.51
N LEU A 184 7.53 -7.86 -1.24
CA LEU A 184 8.21 -6.74 -0.60
C LEU A 184 9.67 -7.03 -0.24
N THR A 185 10.01 -8.30 -0.05
CA THR A 185 11.37 -8.73 0.32
C THR A 185 12.27 -9.09 -0.86
N ARG A 186 11.69 -9.52 -1.99
CA ARG A 186 12.45 -10.07 -3.14
C ARG A 186 12.47 -9.15 -4.36
N LEU A 187 11.45 -8.30 -4.54
CA LEU A 187 11.40 -7.46 -5.73
C LEU A 187 12.49 -6.37 -5.69
N PRO A 188 13.10 -6.06 -6.85
CA PRO A 188 14.23 -5.16 -6.92
C PRO A 188 13.84 -3.69 -6.72
N GLY A 189 14.86 -2.88 -6.40
CA GLY A 189 14.72 -1.43 -6.34
C GLY A 189 13.75 -0.99 -5.25
N SER A 190 12.95 0.03 -5.57
CA SER A 190 11.88 0.54 -4.72
C SER A 190 10.49 0.08 -5.14
N LEU A 191 10.39 -1.01 -5.90
CA LEU A 191 9.08 -1.60 -6.25
C LEU A 191 8.22 -1.91 -5.01
N PRO A 192 8.78 -2.43 -3.90
CA PRO A 192 8.00 -2.61 -2.66
C PRO A 192 7.28 -1.35 -2.20
N ALA A 193 7.90 -0.17 -2.38
CA ALA A 193 7.31 1.09 -1.94
C ALA A 193 6.03 1.46 -2.69
N LEU A 194 5.98 1.21 -3.99
CA LEU A 194 4.77 1.41 -4.80
C LEU A 194 3.72 0.33 -4.50
N LEU A 195 4.14 -0.92 -4.35
CA LEU A 195 3.24 -2.05 -4.12
C LEU A 195 2.47 -1.95 -2.80
N MET A 196 3.07 -1.31 -1.79
CA MET A 196 2.39 -1.00 -0.54
C MET A 196 1.14 -0.13 -0.71
N LEU A 197 0.99 0.59 -1.82
CA LEU A 197 -0.22 1.35 -2.13
C LEU A 197 -1.07 0.68 -3.21
N VAL A 198 -0.45 0.15 -4.28
CA VAL A 198 -1.15 -0.48 -5.41
C VAL A 198 -1.99 -1.67 -4.96
N LEU A 199 -1.42 -2.59 -4.18
CA LEU A 199 -2.11 -3.82 -3.81
C LEU A 199 -3.32 -3.58 -2.91
N PRO A 200 -3.17 -2.93 -1.74
CA PRO A 200 -4.33 -2.68 -0.89
C PRO A 200 -5.33 -1.74 -1.55
N GLY A 201 -4.90 -0.80 -2.40
CA GLY A 201 -5.82 0.06 -3.16
C GLY A 201 -6.67 -0.69 -4.19
N ALA A 202 -6.06 -1.62 -4.92
CA ALA A 202 -6.79 -2.51 -5.82
C ALA A 202 -7.69 -3.50 -5.06
N GLY A 203 -7.23 -3.97 -3.90
CA GLY A 203 -8.01 -4.86 -3.01
C GLY A 203 -9.24 -4.17 -2.41
N VAL A 204 -9.11 -2.96 -1.89
CA VAL A 204 -10.22 -2.25 -1.22
C VAL A 204 -11.30 -1.84 -2.22
N THR A 205 -10.91 -1.45 -3.42
CA THR A 205 -11.84 -1.09 -4.50
C THR A 205 -12.61 -2.29 -5.03
N HIS A 206 -12.00 -3.47 -5.02
CA HIS A 206 -12.72 -4.71 -5.30
C HIS A 206 -13.59 -5.16 -4.13
N LEU A 207 -13.11 -5.02 -2.89
CA LEU A 207 -13.87 -5.36 -1.69
C LEU A 207 -15.20 -4.60 -1.64
N LEU A 208 -15.23 -3.33 -2.02
CA LEU A 208 -16.47 -2.53 -2.10
C LEU A 208 -17.59 -3.22 -2.90
N THR A 209 -17.25 -3.97 -3.96
CA THR A 209 -18.27 -4.59 -4.82
C THR A 209 -18.72 -5.95 -4.35
N VAL A 210 -17.89 -6.65 -3.57
CA VAL A 210 -18.22 -7.97 -3.03
C VAL A 210 -18.78 -7.92 -1.61
N LEU A 211 -18.42 -6.89 -0.82
CA LEU A 211 -18.79 -6.77 0.59
C LEU A 211 -20.29 -6.91 0.87
N PRO A 212 -21.22 -6.32 0.08
CA PRO A 212 -22.65 -6.47 0.31
C PRO A 212 -23.16 -7.91 0.17
N ALA A 213 -22.45 -8.75 -0.58
CA ALA A 213 -22.80 -10.15 -0.79
C ALA A 213 -22.21 -11.09 0.28
N ILE A 214 -21.37 -10.58 1.19
CA ILE A 214 -20.72 -11.40 2.23
C ILE A 214 -21.67 -11.55 3.42
N PRO A 215 -22.08 -12.78 3.77
CA PRO A 215 -22.89 -13.05 4.96
C PRO A 215 -22.18 -12.64 6.25
N GLU A 216 -22.95 -12.20 7.25
CA GLU A 216 -22.45 -11.80 8.57
C GLU A 216 -21.55 -12.84 9.24
N PRO A 217 -21.88 -14.15 9.28
CA PRO A 217 -21.02 -15.16 9.91
C PRO A 217 -19.64 -15.28 9.27
N VAL A 218 -19.53 -15.00 7.96
CA VAL A 218 -18.24 -14.97 7.26
C VAL A 218 -17.47 -13.72 7.61
N ARG A 219 -18.13 -12.56 7.70
CA ARG A 219 -17.47 -11.32 8.15
C ARG A 219 -16.91 -11.48 9.56
N ASP A 220 -17.64 -12.10 10.47
CA ASP A 220 -17.17 -12.39 11.83
C ASP A 220 -15.97 -13.34 11.83
N ALA A 221 -15.99 -14.38 10.99
CA ALA A 221 -14.86 -15.28 10.82
C ALA A 221 -13.62 -14.53 10.27
N ILE A 222 -13.80 -13.61 9.32
CA ILE A 222 -12.72 -12.72 8.84
C ILE A 222 -12.21 -11.83 9.98
N GLY A 223 -13.10 -11.31 10.83
CA GLY A 223 -12.73 -10.56 12.03
C GLY A 223 -11.86 -11.39 12.99
N GLY A 224 -12.22 -12.65 13.23
CA GLY A 224 -11.41 -13.59 13.99
C GLY A 224 -10.04 -13.83 13.37
N TRP A 225 -9.97 -14.07 12.06
CA TRP A 225 -8.71 -14.21 11.34
C TRP A 225 -7.87 -12.94 11.33
N ALA A 226 -8.50 -11.77 11.30
CA ALA A 226 -7.83 -10.48 11.43
C ALA A 226 -7.13 -10.37 12.78
N LEU A 227 -7.78 -10.74 13.88
CA LEU A 227 -7.16 -10.76 15.21
C LEU A 227 -5.95 -11.70 15.26
N VAL A 228 -6.06 -12.91 14.71
CA VAL A 228 -4.94 -13.87 14.64
C VAL A 228 -3.79 -13.32 13.79
N SER A 229 -4.12 -12.77 12.61
CA SER A 229 -3.16 -12.17 11.67
C SER A 229 -2.44 -10.96 12.27
N MET A 230 -3.13 -10.17 13.08
CA MET A 230 -2.60 -9.01 13.77
C MET A 230 -1.52 -9.39 14.79
N VAL A 231 -1.80 -10.41 15.61
CA VAL A 231 -0.84 -10.95 16.59
C VAL A 231 0.34 -11.59 15.85
N TYR A 232 0.05 -12.42 14.84
CA TYR A 232 1.08 -13.07 14.03
C TYR A 232 2.02 -12.05 13.37
N GLY A 233 1.48 -11.00 12.75
CA GLY A 233 2.26 -9.94 12.10
C GLY A 233 3.15 -9.20 13.10
N SER A 234 2.60 -8.84 14.26
CA SER A 234 3.32 -8.13 15.32
C SER A 234 4.49 -8.95 15.89
N VAL A 235 4.25 -10.22 16.24
CA VAL A 235 5.29 -11.12 16.76
C VAL A 235 6.34 -11.39 15.69
N ARG A 236 5.93 -11.64 14.44
CA ARG A 236 6.86 -11.88 13.34
C ARG A 236 7.73 -10.66 13.06
N ALA A 237 7.19 -9.44 13.11
CA ALA A 237 7.93 -8.20 12.92
C ALA A 237 9.04 -8.05 13.95
N LEU A 238 8.74 -8.24 15.24
CA LEU A 238 9.72 -8.21 16.34
C LEU A 238 10.84 -9.26 16.19
N ALA A 239 10.53 -10.41 15.60
CA ALA A 239 11.50 -11.49 15.41
C ALA A 239 12.41 -11.32 14.18
N GLN A 240 12.14 -10.36 13.28
CA GLN A 240 12.91 -10.22 12.05
C GLN A 240 14.22 -9.45 12.26
N PRO A 241 15.39 -10.03 11.89
CA PRO A 241 16.65 -9.29 11.87
C PRO A 241 16.80 -8.39 10.63
N ARG A 242 16.09 -8.70 9.54
CA ARG A 242 16.17 -7.99 8.25
C ARG A 242 15.07 -6.92 8.14
N PRO A 243 15.39 -5.67 7.79
CA PRO A 243 14.41 -4.58 7.76
C PRO A 243 13.27 -4.78 6.77
N LEU A 244 13.54 -5.27 5.56
CA LEU A 244 12.49 -5.52 4.57
C LEU A 244 11.46 -6.54 5.09
N SER A 245 11.92 -7.63 5.72
CA SER A 245 11.03 -8.62 6.32
C SER A 245 10.25 -8.06 7.50
N LEU A 246 10.91 -7.25 8.35
CA LEU A 246 10.26 -6.57 9.48
C LEU A 246 9.11 -5.69 8.97
N LEU A 247 9.38 -4.83 7.98
CA LEU A 247 8.39 -3.92 7.41
C LEU A 247 7.23 -4.68 6.73
N ALA A 248 7.51 -5.80 6.06
CA ALA A 248 6.48 -6.64 5.45
C ALA A 248 5.53 -7.23 6.51
N HIS A 249 6.07 -7.77 7.60
CA HIS A 249 5.26 -8.31 8.70
C HIS A 249 4.58 -7.23 9.54
N ALA A 250 5.20 -6.06 9.72
CA ALA A 250 4.58 -4.91 10.37
C ALA A 250 3.33 -4.46 9.61
N SER A 251 3.40 -4.35 8.28
CA SER A 251 2.26 -3.95 7.45
C SER A 251 1.06 -4.91 7.57
N LEU A 252 1.32 -6.20 7.79
CA LEU A 252 0.27 -7.20 8.01
C LEU A 252 -0.58 -6.89 9.25
N ALA A 253 0.04 -6.39 10.33
CA ALA A 253 -0.68 -6.02 11.54
C ALA A 253 -1.66 -4.86 11.26
N PHE A 254 -1.23 -3.82 10.55
CA PHE A 254 -2.09 -2.70 10.18
C PHE A 254 -3.21 -3.09 9.21
N PHE A 255 -2.93 -3.93 8.20
CA PHE A 255 -3.97 -4.47 7.33
C PHE A 255 -4.99 -5.32 8.10
N SER A 256 -4.55 -5.98 9.16
CA SER A 256 -5.46 -6.71 10.04
C SER A 256 -6.35 -5.78 10.87
N VAL A 257 -5.89 -4.58 11.24
CA VAL A 257 -6.75 -3.56 11.88
C VAL A 257 -7.87 -3.12 10.93
N PHE A 258 -7.54 -2.93 9.64
CA PHE A 258 -8.54 -2.64 8.61
C PHE A 258 -9.60 -3.76 8.50
N TRP A 259 -9.17 -5.02 8.41
CA TRP A 259 -10.10 -6.14 8.29
C TRP A 259 -10.97 -6.34 9.54
N TRP A 260 -10.39 -6.13 10.73
CA TRP A 260 -11.15 -6.15 11.98
C TRP A 260 -12.27 -5.10 11.96
N TYR A 261 -11.97 -3.87 11.53
CA TYR A 261 -12.97 -2.82 11.39
C TYR A 261 -14.08 -3.18 10.40
N VAL A 262 -13.73 -3.69 9.21
CA VAL A 262 -14.72 -4.09 8.20
C VAL A 262 -15.60 -5.23 8.71
N ALA A 263 -15.03 -6.16 9.47
CA ALA A 263 -15.78 -7.26 10.07
C ALA A 263 -16.82 -6.77 11.09
N ILE A 264 -16.43 -5.93 12.05
CA ILE A 264 -17.32 -5.49 13.13
C ILE A 264 -18.37 -4.47 12.68
N SER A 265 -18.05 -3.65 11.67
CA SER A 265 -18.92 -2.56 11.23
C SER A 265 -19.80 -2.96 10.05
N GLY A 266 -19.40 -3.99 9.29
CA GLY A 266 -20.05 -4.38 8.05
C GLY A 266 -19.95 -3.35 6.93
N ILE A 267 -19.20 -2.25 7.14
CA ILE A 267 -19.07 -1.14 6.20
C ILE A 267 -17.62 -0.90 5.82
N LEU A 268 -17.44 -0.30 4.65
CA LEU A 268 -16.16 0.21 4.19
C LEU A 268 -16.24 1.73 4.10
N SER A 269 -15.92 2.39 5.22
CA SER A 269 -15.98 3.84 5.33
C SER A 269 -14.82 4.52 4.60
N SER A 270 -14.97 5.81 4.30
CA SER A 270 -13.86 6.63 3.79
C SER A 270 -12.67 6.69 4.75
N GLN A 271 -12.91 6.61 6.06
CA GLN A 271 -11.84 6.57 7.06
C GLN A 271 -11.00 5.30 6.94
N ALA A 272 -11.63 4.15 6.65
CA ALA A 272 -10.93 2.89 6.41
C ALA A 272 -10.08 2.94 5.14
N ALA A 273 -10.59 3.57 4.07
CA ALA A 273 -9.82 3.78 2.84
C ALA A 273 -8.66 4.77 3.02
N LEU A 274 -8.85 5.83 3.81
CA LEU A 274 -7.80 6.79 4.19
C LEU A 274 -6.72 6.09 5.01
N PHE A 275 -7.10 5.32 6.04
CA PHE A 275 -6.20 4.55 6.87
C PHE A 275 -5.35 3.60 6.03
N LEU A 276 -5.97 2.83 5.14
CA LEU A 276 -5.29 1.89 4.28
C LEU A 276 -4.28 2.58 3.34
N SER A 277 -4.66 3.72 2.78
CA SER A 277 -3.81 4.53 1.91
C SER A 277 -2.63 5.13 2.67
N ALA A 278 -2.86 5.63 3.88
CA ALA A 278 -1.83 6.20 4.74
C ALA A 278 -0.85 5.13 5.23
N VAL A 279 -1.32 3.94 5.61
CA VAL A 279 -0.48 2.78 5.95
C VAL A 279 0.38 2.39 4.75
N GLY A 280 -0.21 2.35 3.55
CA GLY A 280 0.51 2.05 2.31
C GLY A 280 1.63 3.05 2.00
N LEU A 281 1.33 4.34 2.05
CA LEU A 281 2.32 5.41 1.82
C LEU A 281 3.41 5.44 2.88
N THR A 282 3.04 5.27 4.15
CA THR A 282 4.00 5.29 5.27
C THR A 282 4.96 4.12 5.17
N THR A 283 4.43 2.91 4.99
CA THR A 283 5.26 1.72 4.81
C THR A 283 6.12 1.85 3.55
N GLY A 284 5.55 2.38 2.46
CA GLY A 284 6.30 2.64 1.23
C GLY A 284 7.45 3.64 1.43
N GLY A 285 7.24 4.68 2.23
CA GLY A 285 8.29 5.62 2.65
C GLY A 285 9.39 4.94 3.46
N LEU A 286 9.04 4.06 4.41
CA LEU A 286 10.02 3.27 5.17
C LEU A 286 10.82 2.33 4.26
N TYR A 287 10.19 1.70 3.26
CA TYR A 287 10.88 0.92 2.23
C TYR A 287 11.85 1.77 1.41
N LEU A 288 11.44 2.99 1.00
CA LEU A 288 12.32 3.92 0.28
C LEU A 288 13.50 4.37 1.14
N GLY A 289 13.25 4.67 2.41
CA GLY A 289 14.29 5.03 3.36
C GLY A 289 15.32 3.91 3.52
N TRP A 290 14.85 2.69 3.79
CA TRP A 290 15.74 1.53 3.88
C TRP A 290 16.46 1.23 2.56
N TYR A 291 15.78 1.40 1.41
CA TYR A 291 16.41 1.23 0.10
C TYR A 291 17.60 2.20 -0.10
N ALA A 292 17.50 3.44 0.37
CA ALA A 292 18.63 4.38 0.33
C ALA A 292 19.84 3.87 1.14
N VAL A 293 19.61 3.25 2.30
CA VAL A 293 20.67 2.61 3.10
C VAL A 293 21.25 1.40 2.35
N ARG A 294 20.39 0.53 1.81
CA ARG A 294 20.76 -0.69 1.09
C ARG A 294 21.61 -0.41 -0.15
N VAL A 295 21.31 0.66 -0.89
CA VAL A 295 22.11 1.09 -2.06
C VAL A 295 23.55 1.42 -1.68
N ARG A 296 23.79 1.92 -0.46
CA ARG A 296 25.11 2.35 0.01
C ARG A 296 25.90 1.23 0.66
N HIS A 297 25.22 0.41 1.46
CA HIS A 297 25.87 -0.55 2.36
C HIS A 297 25.58 -2.01 2.01
N GLY A 298 24.77 -2.28 1.00
CA GLY A 298 24.34 -3.63 0.63
C GLY A 298 23.22 -4.17 1.52
N ASP A 299 23.00 -5.47 1.45
CA ASP A 299 21.91 -6.17 2.14
C ASP A 299 22.32 -6.58 3.57
N LEU A 300 22.51 -5.57 4.43
CA LEU A 300 22.87 -5.78 5.84
C LEU A 300 21.64 -6.01 6.72
N ASP A 301 21.81 -6.81 7.77
CA ASP A 301 20.81 -6.93 8.82
C ASP A 301 20.93 -5.80 9.86
N LEU A 302 19.93 -5.67 10.75
CA LEU A 302 19.92 -4.64 11.80
C LEU A 302 21.02 -4.83 12.86
N ARG A 303 21.74 -5.94 12.84
CA ARG A 303 22.87 -6.19 13.76
C ARG A 303 24.19 -5.68 13.16
N ALA A 304 24.26 -5.63 11.83
CA ALA A 304 25.46 -5.23 11.09
C ALA A 304 25.52 -3.73 10.78
N ILE A 305 24.43 -2.97 10.95
CA ILE A 305 24.39 -1.53 10.69
C ILE A 305 23.64 -0.77 11.81
N GLY A 306 24.22 0.34 12.27
CA GLY A 306 23.67 1.21 13.30
C GLY A 306 24.46 2.52 13.40
N GLY A 307 24.04 3.42 14.30
CA GLY A 307 24.72 4.70 14.52
C GLY A 307 24.65 5.68 13.34
N LEU A 308 23.59 5.61 12.52
CA LEU A 308 23.46 6.43 11.31
C LEU A 308 23.14 7.91 11.56
N VAL A 309 22.77 8.32 12.77
CA VAL A 309 22.39 9.72 13.08
C VAL A 309 23.52 10.71 12.80
N GLN A 310 24.73 10.41 13.25
CA GLN A 310 25.88 11.30 13.03
C GLN A 310 26.31 11.37 11.55
N PRO A 311 26.55 10.23 10.86
CA PRO A 311 27.04 10.28 9.49
C PRO A 311 25.96 10.57 8.43
N MET A 312 24.68 10.37 8.74
CA MET A 312 23.55 10.55 7.83
C MET A 312 22.38 11.30 8.51
N PRO A 313 22.56 12.56 8.94
CA PRO A 313 21.56 13.30 9.72
C PRO A 313 20.26 13.58 8.97
N ARG A 314 20.31 13.85 7.65
CA ARG A 314 19.10 14.09 6.85
C ARG A 314 18.27 12.82 6.73
N PHE A 315 18.94 11.68 6.48
CA PHE A 315 18.30 10.37 6.52
C PHE A 315 17.65 10.12 7.87
N ALA A 316 18.39 10.33 8.96
CA ALA A 316 17.89 10.07 10.31
C ALA A 316 16.63 10.89 10.63
N GLY A 317 16.60 12.19 10.29
CA GLY A 317 15.42 13.04 10.48
C GLY A 317 14.21 12.57 9.67
N LEU A 318 14.38 12.34 8.36
CA LEU A 318 13.30 11.91 7.48
C LEU A 318 12.78 10.51 7.82
N PHE A 319 13.67 9.57 8.15
CA PHE A 319 13.30 8.21 8.54
C PHE A 319 12.59 8.18 9.89
N SER A 320 13.03 9.01 10.86
CA SER A 320 12.35 9.14 12.15
C SER A 320 10.94 9.67 12.00
N LEU A 321 10.73 10.69 11.15
CA LEU A 321 9.39 11.22 10.85
C LEU A 321 8.49 10.16 10.20
N LEU A 322 9.03 9.33 9.30
CA LEU A 322 8.29 8.22 8.70
C LEU A 322 7.94 7.14 9.74
N ALA A 323 8.85 6.84 10.66
CA ALA A 323 8.57 5.92 11.77
C ALA A 323 7.48 6.48 12.68
N LEU A 324 7.52 7.78 13.02
CA LEU A 324 6.46 8.47 13.77
C LEU A 324 5.12 8.46 13.03
N ALA A 325 5.12 8.64 11.70
CA ALA A 325 3.92 8.49 10.89
C ALA A 325 3.37 7.05 10.97
N ALA A 326 4.24 6.04 11.01
CA ALA A 326 3.84 4.62 11.07
C ALA A 326 3.26 4.24 12.43
N LEU A 327 3.77 4.88 13.50
CA LEU A 327 3.23 4.81 14.86
C LEU A 327 1.85 5.47 14.99
N GLY A 328 1.42 6.22 13.98
CA GLY A 328 0.23 7.06 13.99
C GLY A 328 0.33 8.20 14.98
N PHE A 329 1.43 8.96 14.93
CA PHE A 329 1.47 10.29 15.55
C PHE A 329 0.65 11.30 14.72
N PRO A 330 -0.12 12.21 15.36
CA PRO A 330 -0.61 13.40 14.69
C PRO A 330 0.57 14.25 14.16
N PRO A 331 0.48 14.87 12.97
CA PRO A 331 -0.71 15.04 12.12
C PRO A 331 -0.75 14.07 10.94
N PHE A 332 -0.29 12.82 11.05
CA PHE A 332 -0.20 11.90 9.91
C PHE A 332 -1.49 11.10 9.66
N GLY A 333 -1.74 10.74 8.39
CA GLY A 333 -2.95 10.03 7.95
C GLY A 333 -3.23 8.68 8.63
N VAL A 334 -2.21 7.97 9.12
CA VAL A 334 -2.40 6.70 9.84
C VAL A 334 -3.18 6.94 11.13
N PHE A 335 -2.90 8.04 11.84
CA PHE A 335 -3.63 8.44 13.03
C PHE A 335 -5.08 8.84 12.71
N SER A 336 -5.27 9.77 11.76
CA SER A 336 -6.60 10.29 11.44
C SER A 336 -7.54 9.20 10.94
N GLY A 337 -7.05 8.30 10.08
CA GLY A 337 -7.82 7.18 9.57
C GLY A 337 -8.19 6.18 10.68
N PHE A 338 -7.25 5.83 11.55
CA PHE A 338 -7.51 4.90 12.66
C PHE A 338 -8.52 5.48 13.66
N ILE A 339 -8.33 6.72 14.09
CA ILE A 339 -9.26 7.39 15.01
C ILE A 339 -10.63 7.56 14.34
N GLY A 340 -10.68 7.91 13.06
CA GLY A 340 -11.93 8.00 12.31
C GLY A 340 -12.67 6.67 12.18
N MET A 341 -11.96 5.55 12.11
CA MET A 341 -12.56 4.21 12.16
C MET A 341 -13.11 3.88 13.55
N VAL A 342 -12.34 4.11 14.61
CA VAL A 342 -12.72 3.79 15.99
C VAL A 342 -13.88 4.66 16.49
N LEU A 343 -13.94 5.92 16.07
CA LEU A 343 -14.99 6.88 16.43
C LEU A 343 -16.18 6.91 15.46
N HIS A 344 -16.24 5.98 14.51
CA HIS A 344 -17.34 5.94 13.55
C HIS A 344 -18.67 5.66 14.29
N PRO A 345 -19.77 6.40 14.04
CA PRO A 345 -21.02 6.27 14.80
C PRO A 345 -21.60 4.85 14.83
N ASP A 346 -21.47 4.13 13.73
CA ASP A 346 -21.98 2.75 13.58
C ASP A 346 -21.08 1.69 14.25
N VAL A 347 -19.93 2.08 14.80
CA VAL A 347 -18.98 1.16 15.44
C VAL A 347 -19.20 1.12 16.95
N LYS A 348 -19.57 -0.07 17.43
CA LYS A 348 -19.56 -0.38 18.86
C LYS A 348 -18.30 -1.18 19.15
N LEU A 349 -17.42 -0.67 20.03
CA LEU A 349 -16.15 -1.32 20.33
C LEU A 349 -16.37 -2.60 21.13
N PRO A 350 -16.15 -3.80 20.54
CA PRO A 350 -16.23 -5.06 21.26
C PRO A 350 -15.01 -5.25 22.16
N GLY A 351 -15.05 -6.25 23.05
CA GLY A 351 -13.89 -6.63 23.88
C GLY A 351 -12.63 -6.97 23.06
N SER A 352 -12.77 -7.36 21.79
CA SER A 352 -11.64 -7.60 20.88
C SER A 352 -10.83 -6.34 20.54
N PHE A 353 -11.35 -5.13 20.80
CA PHE A 353 -10.60 -3.88 20.69
C PHE A 353 -9.34 -3.86 21.58
N ALA A 354 -9.35 -4.57 22.72
CA ALA A 354 -8.17 -4.70 23.57
C ALA A 354 -6.97 -5.30 22.81
N LEU A 355 -7.22 -6.24 21.89
CA LEU A 355 -6.17 -6.82 21.06
C LEU A 355 -5.65 -5.84 20.00
N VAL A 356 -6.54 -4.99 19.45
CA VAL A 356 -6.17 -3.91 18.54
C VAL A 356 -5.23 -2.91 19.23
N ALA A 357 -5.57 -2.52 20.46
CA ALA A 357 -4.72 -1.64 21.27
C ALA A 357 -3.36 -2.29 21.58
N LEU A 358 -3.34 -3.57 21.97
CA LEU A 358 -2.10 -4.32 22.18
C LEU A 358 -1.23 -4.42 20.92
N ALA A 359 -1.84 -4.62 19.75
CA ALA A 359 -1.12 -4.64 18.49
C ALA A 359 -0.53 -3.26 18.13
N TRP A 360 -1.22 -2.18 18.46
CA TRP A 360 -0.70 -0.82 18.31
C TRP A 360 0.49 -0.55 19.25
N LEU A 361 0.43 -1.06 20.48
CA LEU A 361 1.57 -1.02 21.41
C LEU A 361 2.75 -1.86 20.89
N ALA A 362 2.48 -3.05 20.32
CA ALA A 362 3.50 -3.85 19.67
C ALA A 362 4.12 -3.13 18.46
N ALA A 363 3.30 -2.40 17.69
CA ALA A 363 3.77 -1.51 16.63
C ALA A 363 4.67 -0.40 17.13
N SER A 364 4.32 0.16 18.28
CA SER A 364 5.16 1.11 18.98
C SER A 364 6.52 0.55 19.33
N TRP A 365 6.54 -0.68 19.85
CA TRP A 365 7.78 -1.36 20.15
C TRP A 365 8.64 -1.61 18.90
N TYR A 366 8.14 -2.29 17.87
CA TYR A 366 9.01 -2.69 16.77
C TYR A 366 9.51 -1.50 15.91
N PHE A 367 8.75 -0.40 15.79
CA PHE A 367 9.22 0.77 15.06
C PHE A 367 10.24 1.59 15.86
N LEU A 368 10.05 1.73 17.18
CA LEU A 368 11.04 2.37 18.04
C LEU A 368 12.32 1.53 18.15
N ASP A 369 12.21 0.21 18.22
CA ASP A 369 13.37 -0.70 18.20
C ASP A 369 14.12 -0.61 16.86
N LEU A 370 13.40 -0.58 15.72
CA LEU A 370 13.99 -0.34 14.41
C LEU A 370 14.75 0.99 14.37
N MET A 371 14.13 2.07 14.86
CA MET A 371 14.76 3.39 14.92
C MET A 371 15.98 3.38 15.83
N GLN A 372 15.87 2.79 17.03
CA GLN A 372 16.95 2.71 18.01
C GLN A 372 18.18 2.00 17.43
N ARG A 373 17.99 0.82 16.80
CA ARG A 373 19.08 0.01 16.24
C ARG A 373 19.72 0.66 15.02
N LEU A 374 18.91 1.27 14.15
CA LEU A 374 19.40 1.82 12.90
C LEU A 374 20.07 3.18 13.08
N LEU A 375 19.48 4.05 13.90
CA LEU A 375 19.85 5.46 13.99
C LEU A 375 20.88 5.71 15.10
N PHE A 376 20.73 5.07 16.26
CA PHE A 376 21.56 5.35 17.43
C PHE A 376 22.68 4.32 17.60
N GLY A 377 23.63 4.64 18.49
CA GLY A 377 24.82 3.82 18.74
C GLY A 377 26.07 4.34 18.03
N LYS A 378 27.13 3.51 18.03
CA LYS A 378 28.42 3.88 17.43
C LYS A 378 28.44 3.50 15.94
N PRO A 379 28.76 4.45 15.04
CA PRO A 379 28.93 4.12 13.63
C PRO A 379 30.12 3.18 13.44
N ARG A 380 30.02 2.30 12.46
CA ARG A 380 31.08 1.37 12.08
C ARG A 380 32.19 2.12 11.35
N THR A 381 33.44 1.83 11.69
CA THR A 381 34.61 2.50 11.08
C THR A 381 35.00 1.94 9.70
N ASP A 382 34.57 0.72 9.38
CA ASP A 382 34.84 0.06 8.09
C ASP A 382 33.89 0.51 6.96
N LEU A 383 32.79 1.20 7.30
CA LEU A 383 31.82 1.67 6.32
C LEU A 383 32.11 3.11 5.91
N ARG A 384 32.00 3.38 4.60
CA ARG A 384 32.00 4.75 4.07
C ARG A 384 30.58 5.29 4.07
N TYR A 385 30.37 6.36 4.82
CA TYR A 385 29.07 7.00 4.89
C TYR A 385 28.94 8.14 3.88
N LYS A 386 27.75 8.22 3.28
CA LYS A 386 27.27 9.39 2.56
C LYS A 386 25.80 9.53 2.89
N ASP A 387 25.38 10.73 3.29
CA ASP A 387 23.97 11.00 3.58
C ASP A 387 23.09 10.82 2.31
N VAL A 388 21.77 10.88 2.49
CA VAL A 388 20.79 10.82 1.40
C VAL A 388 21.05 11.89 0.34
N ARG A 389 20.91 11.50 -0.93
CA ARG A 389 21.01 12.40 -2.09
C ARG A 389 19.78 13.29 -2.13
N GLU A 390 19.88 14.44 -2.80
CA GLU A 390 18.76 15.37 -2.94
C GLU A 390 17.50 14.74 -3.54
N THR A 391 17.64 13.78 -4.47
CA THR A 391 16.49 13.05 -5.02
C THR A 391 15.86 12.07 -4.04
N GLU A 392 16.67 11.46 -3.17
CA GLU A 392 16.19 10.56 -2.12
C GLU A 392 15.50 11.34 -1.01
N SER A 393 16.10 12.46 -0.55
CA SER A 393 15.48 13.34 0.43
C SER A 393 14.18 13.95 -0.09
N ALA A 394 14.14 14.41 -1.35
CA ALA A 394 12.93 14.94 -1.97
C ALA A 394 11.82 13.88 -2.07
N ALA A 395 12.15 12.62 -2.39
CA ALA A 395 11.18 11.54 -2.42
C ALA A 395 10.57 11.25 -1.03
N LEU A 396 11.40 11.17 0.00
CA LEU A 396 10.94 10.95 1.38
C LEU A 396 10.14 12.14 1.90
N ALA A 397 10.59 13.36 1.63
CA ALA A 397 9.89 14.58 2.00
C ALA A 397 8.52 14.69 1.32
N LEU A 398 8.43 14.35 0.03
CA LEU A 398 7.16 14.32 -0.71
C LEU A 398 6.15 13.36 -0.05
N LEU A 399 6.59 12.16 0.35
CA LEU A 399 5.72 11.21 1.05
C LEU A 399 5.31 11.72 2.43
N LEU A 400 6.22 12.34 3.19
CA LEU A 400 5.90 12.93 4.49
C LEU A 400 4.88 14.06 4.40
N VAL A 401 5.05 14.96 3.43
CA VAL A 401 4.08 16.03 3.15
C VAL A 401 2.73 15.43 2.80
N LEU A 402 2.70 14.40 1.94
CA LEU A 402 1.46 13.73 1.56
C LEU A 402 0.79 13.05 2.76
N LEU A 403 1.56 12.41 3.64
CA LEU A 403 1.05 11.80 4.87
C LEU A 403 0.48 12.84 5.84
N ALA A 404 1.11 14.00 5.96
CA ALA A 404 0.59 15.10 6.76
C ALA A 404 -0.69 15.69 6.16
N VAL A 405 -0.73 15.85 4.83
CA VAL A 405 -1.96 16.25 4.10
C VAL A 405 -3.08 15.26 4.39
N LEU A 406 -2.83 13.95 4.28
CA LEU A 406 -3.84 12.93 4.58
C LEU A 406 -4.30 12.93 6.05
N GLY A 407 -3.51 13.46 6.98
CA GLY A 407 -3.93 13.57 8.37
C GLY A 407 -4.91 14.70 8.64
N VAL A 408 -4.89 15.76 7.82
CA VAL A 408 -5.75 16.95 7.96
C VAL A 408 -6.89 16.97 6.93
N MET A 409 -6.70 16.27 5.80
CA MET A 409 -7.64 16.24 4.69
C MET A 409 -8.99 15.60 5.09
N PRO A 410 -10.13 16.16 4.67
CA PRO A 410 -11.43 15.57 4.96
C PRO A 410 -11.55 14.17 4.37
N SER A 411 -12.04 13.20 5.16
CA SER A 411 -12.18 11.81 4.71
C SER A 411 -13.12 11.66 3.51
N LYS A 412 -14.06 12.59 3.30
CA LYS A 412 -15.03 12.58 2.19
C LYS A 412 -14.40 12.39 0.80
N TRP A 413 -13.14 12.77 0.62
CA TRP A 413 -12.40 12.55 -0.63
C TRP A 413 -12.09 11.07 -0.93
N PHE A 414 -12.20 10.22 0.09
CA PHE A 414 -12.13 8.76 0.01
C PHE A 414 -13.52 8.10 -0.03
N ASP A 415 -14.62 8.87 -0.05
CA ASP A 415 -15.95 8.30 -0.13
C ASP A 415 -16.11 7.51 -1.44
N ALA A 416 -16.60 6.29 -1.31
CA ALA A 416 -16.78 5.37 -2.43
C ALA A 416 -18.17 5.46 -3.10
N GLY A 417 -18.96 6.49 -2.78
CA GLY A 417 -20.25 6.72 -3.44
C GLY A 417 -21.35 5.70 -3.10
N THR A 418 -21.28 5.01 -1.97
CA THR A 418 -22.46 4.38 -1.40
C THR A 418 -23.36 5.47 -0.84
N THR A 419 -24.48 5.74 -1.53
CA THR A 419 -25.68 6.27 -0.89
C THR A 419 -25.91 5.45 0.36
N ALA A 420 -25.92 6.10 1.53
CA ALA A 420 -26.52 5.52 2.71
C ALA A 420 -27.85 4.89 2.31
N VAL A 421 -28.15 3.67 2.79
CA VAL A 421 -29.52 3.17 2.78
C VAL A 421 -30.37 4.30 3.36
N PRO A 422 -31.40 4.80 2.64
CA PRO A 422 -32.21 5.89 3.17
C PRO A 422 -32.75 5.41 4.51
N VAL A 423 -32.34 6.09 5.59
CA VAL A 423 -33.00 5.95 6.88
C VAL A 423 -34.46 6.29 6.59
N PRO A 424 -35.43 5.38 6.81
CA PRO A 424 -36.82 5.72 6.63
C PRO A 424 -37.11 6.97 7.48
N PRO A 425 -37.92 7.93 6.98
CA PRO A 425 -38.16 9.24 7.63
C PRO A 425 -38.80 9.16 9.03
N SER A 426 -38.95 7.97 9.61
CA SER A 426 -39.49 7.75 10.95
C SER A 426 -38.48 7.90 12.10
N LEU A 427 -37.21 8.31 11.84
CA LEU A 427 -36.21 8.52 12.92
C LEU A 427 -35.53 9.91 12.89
N GLU A 428 -36.07 10.90 12.18
CA GLU A 428 -35.57 12.29 12.20
C GLU A 428 -36.02 13.12 13.42
N SER A 429 -36.77 12.57 14.38
CA SER A 429 -37.41 13.38 15.43
C SER A 429 -36.87 13.25 16.87
N SER A 430 -35.68 12.70 17.13
CA SER A 430 -35.18 12.65 18.53
C SER A 430 -33.70 12.91 18.75
N ALA A 431 -33.08 13.73 17.90
CA ALA A 431 -31.86 14.42 18.29
C ALA A 431 -32.24 15.71 19.04
N TRP A 432 -31.70 15.88 20.26
CA TRP A 432 -31.61 17.12 21.05
C TRP A 432 -32.81 17.54 21.92
N ASN A 433 -32.86 17.01 23.15
CA ASN A 433 -33.00 17.79 24.39
C ASN A 433 -32.86 16.89 25.63
N ARG A 434 -31.63 16.75 26.15
CA ARG A 434 -31.24 16.84 27.58
C ARG A 434 -29.77 16.51 27.77
#